data_AF-A0A355PI63-F1
#
_entry.id   AF-A0A355PI63-F1
#
_cell.length_a   1.000
_cell.length_b   1.000
_cell.length_c   1.000
_cell.angle_alpha   90.00
_cell.angle_beta   90.00
_cell.angle_gamma   90.00
#
_symmetry.space_group_name_H-M   'P 1'
#
loop_
_entity.id
_entity.type
_entity.pdbx_description
1 polymer ?
#
loop_
_entity_poly.entity_id
_entity_poly.type
_entity_poly.pdbx_seq_one_letter_code
_entity_poly.pdbx_strand_id
1 'polypeptide(L)' 'DAGEDVGLATVYRVLTQFESAGLVIRHNFDGGHAVFEMTQEDHHDHMVCLESGEIIEFVDDIIER' A
#
# COMPACT_ATOMS: atom_id res chain seq x y z
N ASP A 1 -13.56 -7.81 16.77
CA ASP A 1 -12.25 -8.47 16.77
C ASP A 1 -12.31 -9.80 16.07
N ALA A 2 -11.51 -9.95 15.01
CA ALA A 2 -11.44 -11.17 14.20
C ALA A 2 -10.72 -12.35 14.89
N GLY A 3 -10.66 -12.39 16.22
CA GLY A 3 -10.23 -13.56 17.00
C GLY A 3 -8.82 -14.10 16.74
N GLU A 4 -8.00 -13.43 15.93
CA GLU A 4 -6.70 -13.93 15.48
C GLU A 4 -5.56 -13.36 16.33
N ASP A 5 -4.89 -14.27 17.05
CA ASP A 5 -3.65 -13.98 17.80
C ASP A 5 -2.45 -14.00 16.85
N VAL A 6 -2.43 -13.05 15.90
CA VAL A 6 -1.35 -12.88 14.93
C VAL A 6 -0.55 -11.65 15.32
N GLY A 7 0.68 -11.88 15.81
CA GLY A 7 1.60 -10.80 16.18
C GLY A 7 2.03 -9.95 14.99
N LEU A 8 2.34 -8.68 15.25
CA LEU A 8 2.75 -7.69 14.25
C LEU A 8 3.93 -8.16 13.38
N ALA A 9 4.92 -8.84 13.97
CA ALA A 9 6.06 -9.38 13.23
C ALA A 9 5.65 -10.43 12.18
N THR A 10 4.62 -11.22 12.48
CA THR A 10 4.09 -12.21 11.53
C THR A 10 3.35 -11.51 10.39
N VAL A 11 2.58 -10.45 10.68
CA VAL A 11 1.90 -9.64 9.65
C VAL A 11 2.92 -9.06 8.67
N TYR A 12 3.96 -8.37 9.15
CA TYR A 12 4.99 -7.81 8.27
C TYR A 12 5.73 -8.88 7.47
N ARG A 13 6.04 -10.03 8.08
CA ARG A 13 6.70 -11.14 7.36
C ARG A 13 5.83 -11.66 6.22
N VAL A 14 4.52 -11.79 6.42
CA VAL A 14 3.59 -12.25 5.38
C VAL A 14 3.43 -11.19 4.29
N LEU A 15 3.30 -9.91 4.64
CA LEU A 15 3.24 -8.82 3.66
C LEU A 15 4.50 -8.75 2.79
N THR A 16 5.70 -8.92 3.36
CA THR A 16 6.95 -9.00 2.58
C THR A 16 7.00 -10.24 1.67
N GLN A 17 6.41 -11.36 2.09
CA GLN A 17 6.29 -12.54 1.23
C GLN A 17 5.33 -12.30 0.06
N PHE A 18 4.20 -11.63 0.30
CA PHE A 18 3.25 -11.25 -0.74
C PHE A 18 3.86 -10.25 -1.73
N GLU A 19 4.63 -9.27 -1.24
CA GLU A 19 5.37 -8.33 -2.07
C GLU A 19 6.36 -9.08 -2.99
N SER A 20 7.14 -10.00 -2.41
CA SER A 20 8.10 -10.82 -3.17
C SER A 20 7.43 -11.72 -4.21
N ALA A 21 6.18 -12.12 -3.97
CA ALA A 21 5.37 -12.92 -4.88
C ALA A 21 4.61 -12.07 -5.92
N GLY A 22 4.68 -10.74 -5.84
CA GLY A 22 3.94 -9.82 -6.71
C GLY A 22 2.43 -9.77 -6.42
N LEU A 23 1.99 -10.23 -5.24
CA LEU A 23 0.58 -10.20 -4.85
C LEU A 23 0.16 -8.85 -4.26
N VAL A 24 1.12 -8.13 -3.67
CA VAL A 24 0.93 -6.78 -3.14
C VAL A 24 2.07 -5.89 -3.60
N ILE A 25 1.80 -4.59 -3.64
CA ILE A 25 2.77 -3.54 -3.90
C ILE A 25 3.01 -2.78 -2.59
N ARG A 26 4.26 -2.39 -2.35
CA ARG A 26 4.65 -1.57 -1.20
C ARG A 26 4.94 -0.14 -1.63
N HIS A 27 4.21 0.80 -1.04
CA HIS A 27 4.47 2.24 -1.17
C HIS A 27 5.16 2.76 0.10
N ASN A 28 6.24 3.52 -0.06
CA ASN A 28 6.88 4.24 1.03
C ASN A 28 6.62 5.73 0.83
N PHE A 29 5.69 6.28 1.60
CA PHE A 29 5.42 7.72 1.61
C PHE A 29 6.32 8.43 2.64
N ASP A 30 6.56 9.72 2.45
CA ASP A 30 7.46 10.53 3.28
C ASP A 30 7.07 10.58 4.78
N GLY A 31 5.86 10.16 5.13
CA GLY A 31 5.37 10.05 6.51
C GLY A 31 5.97 8.90 7.34
N GLY A 32 6.90 8.11 6.80
CA GLY A 32 7.65 7.08 7.56
C GLY A 32 6.93 5.74 7.74
N HIS A 33 5.76 5.56 7.13
CA HIS A 33 5.00 4.32 7.15
C HIS A 33 4.89 3.71 5.75
N ALA A 34 5.11 2.40 5.67
CA ALA A 34 4.89 1.65 4.44
C ALA A 34 3.42 1.27 4.33
N VAL A 35 2.83 1.52 3.17
CA VAL A 35 1.47 1.12 2.81
C VAL A 35 1.58 -0.05 1.83
N PHE A 36 0.75 -1.07 2.03
CA PHE A 36 0.68 -2.22 1.15
C PHE A 36 -0.70 -2.23 0.49
N GLU A 37 -0.72 -2.34 -0.83
CA GLU A 37 -1.95 -2.51 -1.60
C GLU A 37 -1.89 -3.79 -2.45
N MET A 38 -3.05 -4.30 -2.88
CA MET A 38 -3.07 -5.44 -3.80
C MET A 38 -2.51 -5.01 -5.15
N THR A 39 -1.78 -5.90 -5.82
CA THR A 39 -1.35 -5.63 -7.19
C THR A 39 -2.59 -5.49 -8.09
N GLN A 40 -2.71 -4.34 -8.76
CA GLN A 40 -3.78 -4.05 -9.72
C GLN A 40 -3.27 -4.18 -11.15
N GLU A 41 -4.17 -4.43 -12.11
CA GLU A 41 -3.81 -4.47 -13.54
C GLU A 41 -3.71 -3.06 -14.14
N ASP A 42 -4.53 -2.13 -13.65
CA ASP A 42 -4.56 -0.74 -14.09
C ASP A 42 -3.60 0.13 -13.26
N HIS A 43 -2.96 1.12 -13.89
CA HIS A 43 -2.07 2.08 -13.22
C HIS A 43 -2.90 3.17 -12.53
N HIS A 44 -2.53 3.50 -11.29
CA HIS A 44 -3.05 4.64 -10.54
C HIS A 44 -1.95 5.29 -9.71
N ASP A 45 -2.09 6.60 -9.55
CA ASP A 45 -1.25 7.41 -8.69
C ASP A 45 -1.91 7.65 -7.32
N HIS A 46 -1.11 8.17 -6.38
CA HIS A 46 -1.53 8.39 -5.01
C HIS A 46 -1.27 9.83 -4.57
N MET A 47 -2.32 10.49 -4.07
CA MET A 47 -2.21 11.74 -3.32
C MET A 47 -2.37 11.47 -1.83
N VAL A 48 -1.44 11.96 -1.01
CA VAL A 48 -1.41 11.72 0.44
C VAL A 48 -1.62 13.03 1.21
N CYS A 49 -2.66 13.07 2.06
CA CYS A 49 -2.86 14.18 2.99
C CYS A 49 -1.85 14.08 4.15
N LEU A 50 -0.96 15.06 4.28
CA LEU A 50 0.08 15.06 5.33
C LEU A 50 -0.47 15.29 6.75
N GLU A 51 -1.69 15.82 6.88
CA GLU A 51 -2.34 16.09 8.17
C GLU A 51 -3.11 14.87 8.70
N SER A 52 -3.86 14.18 7.83
CA SER A 52 -4.72 13.05 8.20
C SER A 52 -4.13 11.68 7.87
N GLY A 53 -3.16 11.61 6.95
CA GLY A 53 -2.67 10.36 6.37
C GLY A 53 -3.62 9.73 5.36
N GLU A 54 -4.71 10.41 4.98
CA GLU A 54 -5.65 9.92 3.97
C GLU A 54 -4.97 9.79 2.60
N ILE A 55 -5.24 8.68 1.93
CA ILE A 55 -4.69 8.36 0.61
C ILE A 55 -5.85 8.40 -0.39
N ILE A 56 -5.66 9.17 -1.46
CA ILE A 56 -6.64 9.34 -2.52
C ILE A 56 -6.01 8.82 -3.81
N GLU A 57 -6.61 7.78 -4.38
CA GLU A 57 -6.23 7.21 -5.67
C GLU A 57 -6.76 8.06 -6.83
N PHE A 58 -5.96 8.24 -7.87
CA PHE A 58 -6.39 8.92 -9.09
C PHE A 58 -5.65 8.41 -10.33
N VAL A 59 -6.21 8.70 -11.50
CA VAL A 59 -5.58 8.48 -12.82
C VAL A 59 -5.78 9.76 -13.62
N ASP A 60 -4.72 10.26 -14.25
CA ASP A 60 -4.78 11.48 -15.06
C ASP A 60 -4.09 11.30 -16.42
N ASP A 61 -4.88 11.30 -17.50
CA ASP A 61 -4.40 11.09 -18.87
C ASP A 61 -3.31 12.08 -19.34
N ILE A 62 -3.16 13.23 -18.70
CA ILE A 62 -2.12 14.21 -19.03
C ILE A 62 -0.81 13.83 -18.34
N ILE A 63 -0.87 13.31 -17.12
CA ILE A 63 0.30 12.85 -16.34
C ILE A 63 0.84 11.51 -16.89
N GLU A 64 -0.05 10.63 -17.37
CA GLU A 64 0.30 9.31 -17.92
C GLU A 64 0.98 9.35 -19.31
N ARG A 65 1.09 10.53 -19.93
CA ARG A 65 1.66 10.73 -21.29
C ARG A 65 3.14 11.08 -21.28
#